data_AF-A0A6N4RAL2-F1
#
_entry.id   AF-A0A6N4RAL2-F1
#
_cell.length_a   1.000
_cell.length_b   1.000
_cell.length_c   1.000
_cell.angle_alpha   90.00
_cell.angle_beta   90.00
_cell.angle_gamma   90.00
#
_symmetry.space_group_name_H-M   'P 1'
#
loop_
_entity.id
_entity.type
_entity.pdbx_description
1 polymer ?
#
loop_
_entity_poly.entity_id
_entity_poly.type
_entity_poly.pdbx_seq_one_letter_code
_entity_poly.pdbx_strand_id
1 'polypeptide(L)'
;MNTAQTAQPFYGEETGKGFWLVGDQGVYLMANTSDGIHHSGLGHNQRRPVVYAHECNPDTMEFEDWWEAKRQSFGGDDGSEFIALEEVLKLIHQTGEYPWVA
;
A
#
# COMPACT_ATOMS: atom_id res chain seq x y z
N MET A 1 12.09 8.09 -10.23
CA MET A 1 11.74 7.64 -11.60
C MET A 1 10.33 7.06 -11.56
N ASN A 2 9.38 7.59 -12.34
CA ASN A 2 8.04 7.03 -12.50
C ASN A 2 8.10 5.94 -13.58
N THR A 3 8.20 4.67 -13.17
CA THR A 3 8.48 3.54 -14.08
C THR A 3 7.25 2.74 -14.46
N ALA A 4 6.19 2.80 -13.66
CA ALA A 4 4.89 2.26 -14.00
C ALA A 4 4.19 3.14 -15.02
N GLN A 5 3.42 2.56 -15.94
CA GLN A 5 2.55 3.28 -16.89
C GLN A 5 1.08 3.07 -16.58
N THR A 6 0.73 1.97 -15.91
CA THR A 6 -0.65 1.60 -15.59
C THR A 6 -1.11 2.17 -14.26
N ALA A 7 -2.43 2.24 -14.08
CA ALA A 7 -3.12 2.41 -12.81
C ALA A 7 -4.39 1.56 -12.86
N GLN A 8 -4.70 0.86 -11.77
CA GLN A 8 -5.92 0.10 -11.64
C GLN A 8 -7.02 1.02 -11.08
N PRO A 9 -8.25 0.96 -11.62
CA PRO A 9 -9.36 1.76 -11.12
C PRO A 9 -9.71 1.35 -9.70
N PHE A 10 -10.05 2.33 -8.87
CA PHE A 10 -10.45 2.14 -7.48
C PHE A 10 -11.97 2.02 -7.40
N TYR A 11 -12.47 0.84 -7.06
CA TYR A 11 -13.92 0.52 -7.10
C TYR A 11 -14.63 0.92 -8.41
N GLY A 12 -13.91 0.83 -9.54
CA GLY A 12 -14.42 1.19 -10.87
C GLY A 12 -14.24 2.66 -11.26
N GLU A 13 -13.70 3.50 -10.37
CA GLU A 13 -13.36 4.89 -10.65
C GLU A 13 -11.89 5.02 -11.08
N GLU A 14 -11.65 5.82 -12.12
CA GLU A 14 -10.31 6.13 -12.61
C GLU A 14 -9.66 7.20 -11.70
N THR A 15 -8.78 6.77 -10.80
CA THR A 15 -8.12 7.66 -9.83
C THR A 15 -6.69 8.07 -10.21
N GLY A 16 -6.10 7.44 -11.21
CA GLY A 16 -4.68 7.60 -11.55
C GLY A 16 -3.74 6.80 -10.65
N LYS A 17 -2.43 7.10 -10.68
CA LYS A 17 -1.42 6.35 -9.92
C LYS A 17 -1.40 6.79 -8.45
N GLY A 18 -1.24 5.83 -7.55
CA GLY A 18 -1.14 6.06 -6.12
C GLY A 18 -0.94 4.77 -5.34
N PHE A 19 -1.31 4.82 -4.07
CA PHE A 19 -1.36 3.65 -3.21
C PHE A 19 -2.78 3.36 -2.78
N TRP A 20 -3.06 2.09 -2.55
CA TRP A 20 -4.19 1.66 -1.74
C TRP A 20 -3.69 1.38 -0.33
N LEU A 21 -4.30 2.04 0.65
CA LEU A 21 -4.23 1.62 2.04
C LEU A 21 -5.30 0.56 2.24
N VAL A 22 -4.89 -0.68 2.48
CA VAL A 22 -5.78 -1.85 2.55
C VAL A 22 -5.87 -2.33 3.99
N GLY A 23 -7.09 -2.55 4.45
CA GLY A 23 -7.38 -3.35 5.64
C GLY A 23 -7.99 -4.68 5.23
N ASP A 24 -7.26 -5.76 5.46
CA ASP A 24 -7.67 -7.16 5.21
C ASP A 24 -6.95 -8.03 6.26
N GLN A 25 -6.03 -8.90 5.87
CA GLN A 25 -5.09 -9.56 6.77
C GLN A 25 -3.99 -8.57 7.17
N GLY A 26 -4.29 -7.76 8.17
CA GLY A 26 -3.48 -6.62 8.63
C GLY A 26 -3.86 -5.32 7.93
N VAL A 27 -3.04 -4.29 8.13
CA VAL A 27 -3.14 -2.99 7.45
C VAL A 27 -1.85 -2.72 6.69
N TYR A 28 -1.95 -2.42 5.40
CA TYR A 28 -0.77 -2.25 4.54
C TYR A 28 -0.99 -1.28 3.39
N LEU A 29 0.11 -0.75 2.87
CA LEU A 29 0.14 -0.03 1.60
C LEU A 29 0.50 -0.96 0.46
N MET A 30 -0.17 -0.79 -0.68
CA MET A 30 0.22 -1.41 -1.95
C MET A 30 0.03 -0.43 -3.11
N ALA A 31 0.91 -0.49 -4.10
CA ALA A 31 0.76 0.33 -5.30
C ALA A 31 -0.47 -0.13 -6.10
N ASN A 32 -1.26 0.80 -6.62
CA ASN A 32 -2.40 0.48 -7.51
C ASN A 32 -1.96 0.21 -8.96
N THR A 33 -0.67 0.07 -9.21
CA THR A 33 -0.10 -0.22 -10.52
C THR A 33 -0.01 -1.73 -10.75
N SER A 34 0.05 -2.13 -12.02
CA SER A 34 0.29 -3.53 -12.43
C SER A 34 1.64 -3.75 -13.11
N ASP A 35 2.39 -2.66 -13.35
CA ASP A 35 3.66 -2.64 -14.07
C ASP A 35 4.68 -1.74 -13.37
N GLY A 36 5.88 -1.60 -13.95
CA GLY A 36 7.01 -0.89 -13.35
C GLY A 36 7.99 -1.83 -12.64
N ILE A 37 9.08 -1.27 -12.09
CA ILE A 37 10.22 -2.08 -11.64
C ILE A 37 9.86 -3.05 -10.52
N HIS A 38 8.91 -2.68 -9.65
CA HIS A 38 8.50 -3.50 -8.51
C HIS A 38 7.59 -4.66 -8.95
N HIS A 39 7.15 -4.68 -10.21
CA HIS A 39 6.38 -5.76 -10.82
C HIS A 39 7.16 -6.53 -11.88
N SER A 40 8.34 -6.05 -12.34
CA SER A 40 9.05 -6.56 -13.52
C SER A 40 9.68 -7.97 -13.37
N GLY A 41 9.40 -8.66 -12.27
CA GLY A 41 9.76 -10.07 -12.07
C GLY A 41 8.66 -10.90 -11.42
N LEU A 42 7.46 -10.34 -11.23
CA LEU A 42 6.36 -11.07 -10.60
C LEU A 42 5.76 -12.09 -11.56
N GLY A 43 5.90 -13.37 -11.23
CA GLY A 43 5.16 -14.44 -11.90
C GLY A 43 3.66 -14.36 -11.60
N HIS A 44 2.84 -15.04 -12.40
CA HIS A 44 1.37 -15.03 -12.31
C HIS A 44 0.81 -15.34 -10.89
N ASN A 45 1.55 -16.09 -10.08
CA ASN A 45 1.14 -16.51 -8.73
C ASN A 45 1.99 -15.88 -7.61
N GLN A 46 2.83 -14.90 -7.93
CA GLN A 46 3.62 -14.22 -6.91
C GLN A 46 2.83 -13.08 -6.27
N ARG A 47 2.90 -13.00 -4.94
CA ARG A 47 2.28 -11.94 -4.17
C ARG A 47 2.86 -10.60 -4.60
N ARG A 48 1.99 -9.61 -4.86
CA ARG A 48 2.43 -8.24 -5.10
C ARG A 48 3.15 -7.70 -3.85
N PRO A 49 4.20 -6.89 -4.00
CA PRO A 49 4.83 -6.22 -2.87
C PRO A 49 3.80 -5.39 -2.09
N VAL A 50 3.80 -5.56 -0.77
CA VAL A 50 3.01 -4.77 0.18
C VAL A 50 3.92 -4.30 1.31
N VAL A 51 3.56 -3.20 1.96
CA VAL A 51 4.27 -2.69 3.14
C VAL A 51 3.27 -2.62 4.30
N TYR A 52 3.44 -3.52 5.25
CA TYR A 52 2.61 -3.58 6.44
C TYR A 52 2.89 -2.44 7.41
N ALA A 53 1.84 -1.93 8.05
CA ALA A 53 1.97 -1.14 9.26
C ALA A 53 2.55 -2.04 10.37
N HIS A 54 3.61 -1.58 11.04
CA HIS A 54 4.25 -2.36 12.10
C HIS A 54 3.30 -2.76 13.23
N GLU A 55 2.32 -1.91 13.54
CA GLU A 55 1.32 -2.12 14.59
C GLU A 55 0.14 -3.01 14.14
N CYS A 56 0.14 -3.47 12.90
CA CYS A 56 -0.93 -4.29 12.33
C CYS A 56 -0.40 -5.23 11.24
N ASN A 57 0.69 -5.94 11.55
CA ASN A 57 1.38 -6.84 10.64
C ASN A 57 1.19 -8.32 11.05
N PRO A 58 0.47 -9.13 10.25
CA PRO A 58 0.24 -10.54 10.56
C PRO A 58 1.50 -11.41 10.48
N ASP A 59 2.57 -10.94 9.84
CA ASP A 59 3.84 -11.67 9.77
C ASP A 59 4.64 -11.57 11.09
N THR A 60 4.30 -10.60 11.95
CA THR A 60 5.06 -10.31 13.18
C THR A 60 4.20 -10.27 14.45
N MET A 61 2.88 -10.39 14.33
CA MET A 61 1.92 -10.30 15.43
C MET A 61 1.01 -11.51 15.45
N GLU A 62 0.53 -11.89 16.64
CA GLU A 62 -0.47 -12.94 16.80
C GLU A 62 -1.82 -12.51 16.22
N PHE A 63 -2.66 -13.48 15.86
CA PHE A 63 -3.94 -13.25 15.17
C PHE A 63 -4.83 -12.21 15.88
N GLU A 64 -5.09 -12.41 17.18
CA GLU A 64 -5.96 -11.52 17.94
C GLU A 64 -5.40 -10.10 18.01
N ASP A 65 -4.07 -9.94 18.11
CA ASP A 65 -3.43 -8.63 18.26
C ASP A 65 -3.57 -7.78 16.99
N TRP A 66 -3.19 -8.32 15.82
CA TRP A 66 -3.31 -7.54 14.58
C TRP A 66 -4.78 -7.41 14.14
N TRP A 67 -5.62 -8.39 14.45
CA TRP A 67 -7.05 -8.32 14.13
C TRP A 67 -7.74 -7.21 14.92
N GLU A 68 -7.50 -7.12 16.24
CA GLU A 68 -8.03 -6.03 17.05
C GLU A 68 -7.45 -4.67 16.62
N ALA A 69 -6.15 -4.60 16.32
CA ALA A 69 -5.52 -3.38 15.81
C ALA A 69 -6.14 -2.92 14.49
N LYS A 70 -6.40 -3.83 13.54
CA LYS A 70 -7.11 -3.55 12.28
C LYS A 70 -8.51 -3.01 12.57
N ARG A 71 -9.25 -3.65 13.48
CA ARG A 71 -10.61 -3.23 13.85
C ARG A 71 -10.68 -1.85 14.47
N GLN A 72 -9.69 -1.49 15.30
CA GLN A 72 -9.64 -0.19 15.96
C GLN A 72 -9.17 0.93 15.03
N SER A 73 -8.28 0.63 14.09
CA SER A 73 -7.66 1.63 13.20
C SER A 73 -8.36 1.79 11.85
N PHE A 74 -8.76 0.69 11.22
CA PHE A 74 -9.31 0.65 9.85
C PHE A 74 -10.80 0.27 9.84
N GLY A 75 -11.24 -0.56 10.79
CA GLY A 75 -12.62 -1.02 10.92
C GLY A 75 -12.79 -2.53 10.82
N GLY A 76 -14.03 -2.99 10.96
CA GLY A 76 -14.38 -4.42 11.00
C GLY A 76 -14.19 -5.15 9.68
N ASP A 77 -14.77 -4.59 8.61
CA ASP A 77 -14.82 -5.21 7.28
C ASP A 77 -13.55 -4.94 6.47
N ASP A 78 -13.37 -5.73 5.41
CA ASP A 78 -12.24 -5.57 4.49
C ASP A 78 -12.51 -4.40 3.53
N GLY A 79 -11.47 -3.63 3.25
CA GLY A 79 -11.61 -2.41 2.48
C GLY A 79 -10.29 -1.80 2.08
N SER A 80 -10.40 -0.75 1.28
CA SER A 80 -9.24 0.02 0.85
C SER A 80 -9.60 1.49 0.72
N GLU A 81 -8.61 2.35 0.92
CA GLU A 81 -8.67 3.80 0.68
C GLU A 81 -7.60 4.18 -0.34
N PHE A 82 -7.93 5.10 -1.25
CA PHE A 82 -6.99 5.59 -2.26
C PHE A 82 -6.19 6.78 -1.72
N ILE A 83 -4.86 6.71 -1.85
CA ILE A 83 -3.94 7.81 -1.56
C ILE A 83 -3.23 8.19 -2.85
N ALA A 84 -3.47 9.42 -3.30
CA ALA A 84 -2.95 9.89 -4.58
C ALA A 84 -1.43 10.08 -4.55
N LEU A 85 -0.74 9.78 -5.65
CA LEU A 85 0.73 9.84 -5.72
C LEU A 85 1.26 11.25 -5.40
N GLU A 86 0.55 12.30 -5.81
CA GLU A 86 0.90 13.68 -5.53
C GLU A 86 0.87 14.01 -4.04
N GLU A 87 -0.03 13.40 -3.26
CA GLU A 87 -0.10 13.60 -1.80
C GLU A 87 1.08 12.92 -1.11
N VAL A 88 1.39 11.68 -1.52
CA VAL A 88 2.56 10.95 -1.02
C VAL A 88 3.85 11.71 -1.30
N LEU A 89 4.00 12.22 -2.53
CA LEU A 89 5.16 13.03 -2.87
C LEU A 89 5.23 14.30 -2.01
N LYS A 90 4.12 15.02 -1.81
CA LYS A 90 4.11 16.19 -0.92
C LYS A 90 4.59 15.84 0.49
N LEU A 91 4.09 14.75 1.08
CA LEU A 91 4.44 14.30 2.44
C LEU A 91 5.92 13.91 2.56
N ILE A 92 6.45 13.18 1.58
CA ILE A 92 7.88 12.80 1.55
C ILE A 92 8.75 14.06 1.44
N HIS A 93 8.37 15.05 0.62
CA HIS A 93 9.14 16.29 0.49
C HIS A 93 9.08 17.17 1.75
N GLN A 94 7.98 17.11 2.51
CA GLN A 94 7.80 17.89 3.75
C GLN A 94 8.63 17.34 4.93
N THR A 95 8.88 16.03 4.95
CA THR A 95 9.59 15.37 6.06
C THR A 95 11.12 15.50 5.96
N GLY A 96 11.65 16.03 4.86
CA GLY A 96 13.06 16.46 4.72
C GLY A 96 14.12 15.36 4.77
N GLU A 97 13.76 14.13 5.11
CA GLU A 97 14.69 13.01 5.21
C GLU A 97 14.52 12.07 4.00
N TYR A 98 15.52 12.09 3.12
CA TYR A 98 15.68 11.12 2.05
C TYR A 98 16.84 10.17 2.38
N PRO A 99 16.68 9.18 3.29
CA PRO A 99 17.77 8.29 3.68
C PRO A 99 18.26 7.36 2.56
N TRP A 100 17.63 7.38 1.39
CA TRP A 100 17.90 6.47 0.27
C TRP A 100 18.49 7.16 -0.98
N VAL A 101 18.95 8.42 -0.86
CA VAL A 101 19.60 9.17 -1.97
C VAL A 101 21.11 9.34 -1.70
N ALA A 102 21.75 8.28 -1.18
CA ALA A 102 23.21 8.19 -1.05
C ALA A 102 23.82 7.35 -2.18
#